data_AF-A0A7R9QJ43-F1
#
_entry.id   AF-A0A7R9QJ43-F1
#
_cell.length_a   1.000
_cell.length_b   1.000
_cell.length_c   1.000
_cell.angle_alpha   90.00
_cell.angle_beta   90.00
_cell.angle_gamma   90.00
#
_symmetry.space_group_name_H-M   'P 1'
#
loop_
_entity.id
_entity.type
_entity.pdbx_description
1 polymer ?
#
loop_
_entity_poly.entity_id
_entity_poly.type
_entity_poly.pdbx_seq_one_letter_code
_entity_poly.pdbx_strand_id
1 'polypeptide(L)'
;MSEQMKYCSQILKELFAKKHAGYAWPFYKPVDAELLQLHDYHEIIKNPMDLGTAKVKMENRQYRKPEEFASDVRLIFTNCYKYNPPDHEVVAMARKLQDVFEMKFAKMPDEPPHGDTTGHTDSSGSSSSGSSTPTSSSSESESEDEDERKKKMKVLEEQLKKMTHELSMLAQVTTKKKVKKKKRRTRSTSKKEKEESSKSDIKKEKEDIVDGTSASLMAGGSNISLIGN
;
A
#
# COMPACT_ATOMS: atom_id res chain seq x y z
N MET A 1 -16.39 9.46 23.13
CA MET A 1 -16.79 9.32 21.71
C MET A 1 -18.26 8.95 21.71
N SER A 2 -19.11 9.76 21.08
CA SER A 2 -20.56 9.49 21.02
C SER A 2 -20.84 8.16 20.31
N GLU A 3 -22.04 7.62 20.51
CA GLU A 3 -22.47 6.38 19.86
C GLU A 3 -22.45 6.47 18.34
N GLN A 4 -22.95 7.59 17.80
CA GLN A 4 -22.90 7.87 16.36
C GLN A 4 -21.45 7.93 15.82
N MET A 5 -20.51 8.50 16.58
CA MET A 5 -19.10 8.51 16.17
C MET A 5 -18.44 7.13 16.23
N LYS A 6 -18.87 6.26 17.16
CA LYS A 6 -18.46 4.85 17.15
C LYS A 6 -19.02 4.15 15.91
N TYR A 7 -20.26 4.44 15.52
CA TYR A 7 -20.86 3.91 14.30
C TYR A 7 -20.08 4.38 13.05
N CYS A 8 -19.73 5.65 12.94
CA CYS A 8 -18.86 6.18 11.88
C CYS A 8 -17.52 5.42 11.79
N SER A 9 -16.91 5.14 12.95
CA SER A 9 -15.68 4.35 13.02
C SER A 9 -15.88 2.91 12.52
N GLN A 10 -17.05 2.31 12.77
CA GLN A 10 -17.40 0.98 12.25
C GLN A 10 -17.65 1.00 10.74
N ILE A 11 -18.31 2.03 10.20
CA ILE A 11 -18.45 2.23 8.76
C ILE A 11 -17.06 2.30 8.12
N LEU A 12 -16.17 3.12 8.67
CA LEU A 12 -14.81 3.25 8.14
C LEU A 12 -14.06 1.91 8.15
N LYS A 13 -14.19 1.12 9.23
CA LYS A 13 -13.63 -0.25 9.28
C LYS A 13 -14.23 -1.16 8.21
N GLU A 14 -15.54 -1.07 7.97
CA GLU A 14 -16.22 -1.80 6.90
C GLU A 14 -15.65 -1.41 5.53
N LEU A 15 -15.43 -0.12 5.24
CA LEU A 15 -14.86 0.32 3.95
C LEU A 15 -13.44 -0.24 3.67
N PHE A 16 -12.68 -0.56 4.73
CA PHE A 16 -11.38 -1.24 4.63
C PHE A 16 -11.47 -2.77 4.64
N ALA A 17 -12.66 -3.36 4.77
CA ALA A 17 -12.81 -4.81 4.85
C ALA A 17 -12.40 -5.49 3.53
N LYS A 18 -11.79 -6.67 3.63
CA LYS A 18 -11.26 -7.44 2.48
C LYS A 18 -12.30 -7.67 1.37
N LYS A 19 -13.58 -7.79 1.72
CA LYS A 19 -14.68 -7.97 0.76
C LYS A 19 -14.85 -6.79 -0.20
N HIS A 20 -14.39 -5.59 0.16
CA HIS A 20 -14.44 -4.39 -0.68
C HIS A 20 -13.10 -4.10 -1.37
N ALA A 21 -12.03 -4.83 -1.04
CA ALA A 21 -10.68 -4.53 -1.52
C ALA A 21 -10.53 -4.59 -3.04
N GLY A 22 -11.38 -5.35 -3.74
CA GLY A 22 -11.39 -5.41 -5.21
C GLY A 22 -11.73 -4.08 -5.90
N TYR A 23 -12.32 -3.12 -5.19
CA TYR A 23 -12.64 -1.79 -5.73
C TYR A 23 -12.29 -0.63 -4.79
N ALA A 24 -12.00 -0.88 -3.52
CA ALA A 24 -11.70 0.18 -2.55
C ALA A 24 -10.23 0.62 -2.53
N TRP A 25 -9.32 -0.21 -3.06
CA TRP A 25 -7.88 0.02 -2.95
C TRP A 25 -7.37 1.37 -3.49
N PRO A 26 -7.94 2.00 -4.55
CA PRO A 26 -7.46 3.31 -5.01
C PRO A 26 -7.68 4.42 -3.98
N PHE A 27 -8.63 4.23 -3.05
CA PHE A 27 -9.05 5.24 -2.08
C PHE A 27 -8.39 5.06 -0.71
N TYR A 28 -7.48 4.10 -0.53
CA TYR A 28 -6.85 3.81 0.77
C TYR A 28 -5.77 4.80 1.18
N LYS A 29 -5.20 5.52 0.22
CA LYS A 29 -4.10 6.47 0.42
C LYS A 29 -4.34 7.74 -0.38
N PRO A 30 -3.69 8.86 -0.02
CA PRO A 30 -3.71 10.06 -0.84
C PRO A 30 -3.29 9.76 -2.28
N VAL A 31 -3.94 10.44 -3.23
CA VAL A 31 -3.54 10.38 -4.65
C VAL A 31 -2.15 10.98 -4.78
N ASP A 32 -1.20 10.17 -5.24
CA ASP A 32 0.16 10.60 -5.56
C ASP A 32 0.21 11.08 -7.01
N ALA A 33 -0.07 12.37 -7.21
CA ALA A 33 -0.17 12.98 -8.54
C ALA A 33 1.14 12.91 -9.32
N GLU A 34 2.29 13.00 -8.64
CA GLU A 34 3.61 12.90 -9.28
C GLU A 34 3.87 11.48 -9.78
N LEU A 35 3.63 10.47 -8.95
CA LEU A 35 3.81 9.07 -9.31
C LEU A 35 2.89 8.64 -10.46
N LEU A 36 1.67 9.19 -10.49
CA LEU A 36 0.67 8.91 -11.51
C LEU A 36 0.77 9.84 -12.75
N GLN A 37 1.70 10.80 -12.75
CA GLN A 37 1.91 11.78 -13.83
C GLN A 37 0.65 12.62 -14.14
N LEU A 38 -0.09 12.98 -13.09
CA LEU A 38 -1.31 13.78 -13.15
C LEU A 38 -0.99 15.25 -12.86
N HIS A 39 -0.45 15.95 -13.86
CA HIS A 39 0.09 17.30 -13.69
C HIS A 39 -0.94 18.37 -13.28
N ASP A 40 -2.21 18.17 -13.63
CA ASP A 40 -3.33 19.08 -13.38
C ASP A 40 -4.18 18.67 -12.15
N TYR A 41 -3.85 17.56 -11.47
CA TYR A 41 -4.68 17.02 -10.39
C TYR A 41 -4.93 18.03 -9.27
N HIS A 42 -3.87 18.67 -8.76
CA HIS A 42 -3.98 19.66 -7.69
C HIS A 42 -4.52 21.02 -8.17
N GLU A 43 -4.55 21.26 -9.48
CA GLU A 43 -5.22 22.41 -10.06
C GLU A 43 -6.74 22.20 -10.09
N ILE A 44 -7.19 20.99 -10.44
CA ILE A 44 -8.62 20.63 -10.52
C ILE A 44 -9.20 20.30 -9.14
N ILE A 45 -8.47 19.51 -8.34
CA ILE A 45 -8.88 19.01 -7.02
C ILE A 45 -8.24 19.87 -5.93
N LYS A 46 -9.05 20.78 -5.39
CA LYS A 46 -8.62 21.76 -4.38
C LYS A 46 -8.48 21.17 -2.98
N ASN A 47 -9.31 20.18 -2.65
CA ASN A 47 -9.33 19.55 -1.34
C ASN A 47 -9.21 18.03 -1.50
N PRO A 48 -7.99 17.48 -1.65
CA PRO A 48 -7.78 16.03 -1.71
C PRO A 48 -8.25 15.36 -0.42
N MET A 49 -8.82 14.16 -0.53
CA MET A 49 -9.22 13.33 0.60
C MET A 49 -9.11 11.85 0.21
N ASP A 50 -8.85 11.00 1.19
CA ASP A 50 -8.76 9.55 1.05
C ASP A 50 -9.14 8.86 2.37
N LEU A 51 -9.40 7.54 2.32
CA LEU A 51 -9.83 6.77 3.49
C LEU A 51 -8.74 6.66 4.55
N GLY A 52 -7.46 6.68 4.16
CA GLY A 52 -6.32 6.69 5.07
C GLY A 52 -6.27 7.99 5.87
N THR A 53 -6.40 9.13 5.19
CA THR A 53 -6.51 10.44 5.85
C THR A 53 -7.75 10.51 6.74
N ALA A 54 -8.93 10.11 6.24
CA ALA A 54 -10.15 10.08 7.04
C ALA A 54 -10.02 9.19 8.29
N LYS A 55 -9.28 8.09 8.20
CA LYS A 55 -8.95 7.23 9.34
C LYS A 55 -8.10 7.93 10.37
N VAL A 56 -7.02 8.62 9.95
CA VAL A 56 -6.19 9.40 10.86
C VAL A 56 -7.01 10.50 11.55
N LYS A 57 -7.88 11.21 10.81
CA LYS A 57 -8.80 12.22 11.39
C LYS A 57 -9.73 11.61 12.45
N MET A 58 -10.28 10.42 12.19
CA MET A 58 -11.15 9.70 13.12
C MET A 58 -10.40 9.29 14.41
N GLU A 59 -9.21 8.72 14.27
CA GLU A 59 -8.36 8.28 15.39
C GLU A 59 -7.91 9.47 16.25
N ASN A 60 -7.61 10.60 15.63
CA ASN A 60 -7.25 11.85 16.29
C ASN A 60 -8.45 12.64 16.81
N ARG A 61 -9.68 12.09 16.74
CA ARG A 61 -10.93 12.73 17.20
C ARG A 61 -11.19 14.10 16.57
N GLN A 62 -10.77 14.30 15.32
CA GLN A 62 -10.93 15.57 14.60
C GLN A 62 -12.35 15.78 14.07
N TYR A 63 -13.15 14.72 13.98
CA TYR A 63 -14.58 14.82 13.69
C TYR A 63 -15.38 15.02 14.97
N ARG A 64 -16.12 16.12 15.04
CA ARG A 64 -17.02 16.45 16.14
C ARG A 64 -18.40 15.84 15.94
N LYS A 65 -18.82 15.74 14.67
CA LYS A 65 -20.14 15.24 14.28
C LYS A 65 -20.07 14.22 13.13
N PRO A 66 -21.05 13.30 13.01
CA PRO A 66 -21.11 12.32 11.93
C PRO A 66 -21.12 12.96 10.53
N GLU A 67 -21.71 14.14 10.38
CA GLU A 67 -21.83 14.85 9.10
C GLU A 67 -20.46 15.33 8.60
N GLU A 68 -19.54 15.66 9.50
CA GLU A 68 -18.16 16.05 9.13
C GLU A 68 -17.41 14.85 8.55
N PHE A 69 -17.56 13.66 9.16
CA PHE A 69 -17.03 12.41 8.62
C PHE A 69 -17.66 12.06 7.27
N ALA A 70 -18.99 12.18 7.16
CA ALA A 70 -19.68 11.91 5.92
C ALA A 70 -19.27 12.86 4.79
N SER A 71 -19.06 14.13 5.12
CA SER A 71 -18.60 15.14 4.15
C SER A 71 -17.24 14.76 3.58
N ASP A 72 -16.29 14.35 4.42
CA ASP A 72 -14.97 13.92 3.96
C ASP A 72 -15.03 12.63 3.13
N VAL A 73 -15.83 11.63 3.55
CA VAL A 73 -15.97 10.40 2.76
C VAL A 73 -16.63 10.66 1.42
N ARG A 74 -17.67 11.50 1.37
CA ARG A 74 -18.30 11.92 0.11
C ARG A 74 -17.35 12.74 -0.75
N LEU A 75 -16.46 13.54 -0.16
CA LEU A 75 -15.44 14.31 -0.87
C LEU A 75 -14.47 13.40 -1.65
N ILE A 76 -14.14 12.21 -1.13
CA ILE A 76 -13.33 11.21 -1.86
C ILE A 76 -14.00 10.88 -3.20
N PHE A 77 -15.29 10.59 -3.18
CA PHE A 77 -16.04 10.19 -4.37
C PHE A 77 -16.29 11.36 -5.31
N THR A 78 -16.67 12.53 -4.80
CA THR A 78 -16.91 13.71 -5.65
C THR A 78 -15.62 14.19 -6.32
N ASN A 79 -14.47 14.12 -5.64
CA ASN A 79 -13.17 14.38 -6.27
C ASN A 79 -12.87 13.36 -7.38
N CYS A 80 -13.14 12.07 -7.14
CA CYS A 80 -13.00 11.03 -8.15
C CYS A 80 -13.83 11.34 -9.41
N TYR A 81 -15.11 11.70 -9.25
CA TYR A 81 -16.00 12.02 -10.37
C TYR A 81 -15.67 13.34 -11.06
N LYS A 82 -15.10 14.29 -10.33
CA LYS A 82 -14.70 15.59 -10.88
C LYS A 82 -13.47 15.46 -11.78
N TYR A 83 -12.49 14.66 -11.37
CA TYR A 83 -11.23 14.53 -12.10
C TYR A 83 -11.32 13.51 -13.25
N ASN A 84 -12.04 12.40 -13.03
CA ASN A 84 -12.02 11.29 -13.97
C ASN A 84 -13.25 11.29 -14.90
N PRO A 85 -13.08 10.91 -16.19
CA PRO A 85 -14.20 10.65 -17.10
C PRO A 85 -15.20 9.62 -16.55
N PRO A 86 -16.50 9.71 -16.89
CA PRO A 86 -17.55 8.88 -16.30
C PRO A 86 -17.44 7.38 -16.61
N ASP A 87 -16.71 7.02 -17.66
CA ASP A 87 -16.40 5.68 -18.16
C ASP A 87 -15.09 5.10 -17.59
N HIS A 88 -14.31 5.89 -16.86
CA HIS A 88 -13.07 5.43 -16.25
C HIS A 88 -13.33 4.40 -15.13
N GLU A 89 -12.53 3.34 -15.06
CA GLU A 89 -12.74 2.21 -14.14
C GLU A 89 -12.82 2.66 -12.66
N VAL A 90 -11.99 3.63 -12.28
CA VAL A 90 -11.96 4.20 -10.92
C VAL A 90 -13.29 4.87 -10.53
N VAL A 91 -14.05 5.39 -11.50
CA VAL A 91 -15.38 5.97 -11.25
C VAL A 91 -16.39 4.87 -10.93
N ALA A 92 -16.35 3.74 -11.65
CA ALA A 92 -17.18 2.58 -11.34
C ALA A 92 -16.83 1.99 -9.96
N MET A 93 -15.54 1.96 -9.61
CA MET A 93 -15.07 1.55 -8.29
C MET A 93 -15.56 2.48 -7.17
N ALA A 94 -15.49 3.80 -7.38
CA ALA A 94 -15.99 4.81 -6.44
C ALA A 94 -17.49 4.66 -6.19
N ARG A 95 -18.31 4.48 -7.23
CA ARG A 95 -19.76 4.28 -7.09
C ARG A 95 -20.09 3.07 -6.23
N LYS A 96 -19.46 1.92 -6.48
CA LYS A 96 -19.65 0.70 -5.68
C LYS A 96 -19.32 0.91 -4.20
N LEU A 97 -18.24 1.63 -3.90
CA LEU A 97 -17.85 1.91 -2.52
C LEU A 97 -18.77 2.95 -1.86
N GLN A 98 -19.21 3.95 -2.62
CA GLN A 98 -20.17 4.95 -2.18
C GLN A 98 -21.51 4.30 -1.79
N ASP A 99 -22.02 3.34 -2.56
CA ASP A 99 -23.26 2.63 -2.24
C ASP A 99 -23.17 1.91 -0.89
N VAL A 100 -22.03 1.27 -0.61
CA VAL A 100 -21.77 0.63 0.69
C VAL A 100 -21.75 1.67 1.81
N PHE A 101 -21.08 2.80 1.59
CA PHE A 101 -21.01 3.89 2.55
C PHE A 101 -22.40 4.45 2.85
N GLU A 102 -23.16 4.88 1.85
CA GLU A 102 -24.47 5.53 2.04
C GLU A 102 -25.48 4.56 2.66
N MET A 103 -25.51 3.30 2.22
CA MET A 103 -26.36 2.26 2.82
C MET A 103 -26.08 2.09 4.32
N LYS A 104 -24.81 2.13 4.73
CA LYS A 104 -24.44 1.98 6.14
C LYS A 104 -24.72 3.27 6.90
N PHE A 105 -24.36 4.42 6.34
CA PHE A 105 -24.55 5.71 6.99
C PHE A 105 -26.03 6.01 7.25
N ALA A 106 -26.92 5.67 6.31
CA ALA A 106 -28.37 5.80 6.48
C ALA A 106 -28.97 4.88 7.55
N LYS A 107 -28.26 3.84 7.99
CA LYS A 107 -28.68 2.91 9.07
C LYS A 107 -28.10 3.31 10.43
N MET A 108 -27.47 4.47 10.53
CA MET A 108 -26.98 4.98 11.80
C MET A 108 -28.19 5.33 12.68
N PRO A 109 -28.24 4.88 13.95
CA PRO A 109 -29.30 5.26 14.85
C PRO A 109 -29.23 6.76 15.17
N ASP A 110 -30.40 7.40 15.24
CA ASP A 110 -30.53 8.77 15.70
C ASP A 110 -30.10 8.88 17.17
N GLU A 111 -29.47 10.00 17.53
CA GLU A 111 -29.14 10.28 18.92
C GLU A 111 -30.45 10.43 19.71
N PRO A 112 -30.62 9.73 20.84
CA PRO A 112 -31.84 9.84 21.62
C PRO A 112 -32.03 11.32 22.03
N PRO A 113 -33.24 11.88 21.90
CA PRO A 113 -33.50 13.26 22.26
C PRO A 113 -33.15 13.42 23.73
N HIS A 114 -32.05 14.11 24.00
CA HIS A 114 -31.70 14.49 25.35
C HIS A 114 -32.79 15.46 25.81
N GLY A 115 -33.62 14.97 26.74
CA GLY A 115 -34.59 15.79 27.43
C GLY A 115 -33.86 16.80 28.29
N ASP A 116 -33.54 17.95 27.71
CA ASP A 116 -33.35 19.16 28.49
C ASP A 116 -34.38 20.19 28.03
N THR A 117 -35.23 20.52 28.99
CA THR A 117 -36.36 21.43 28.87
C THR A 117 -35.82 22.85 28.97
N THR A 118 -36.16 23.73 28.02
CA THR A 118 -36.72 25.09 28.27
C THR A 118 -36.66 25.96 27.00
N GLY A 119 -37.84 26.47 26.57
CA GLY A 119 -37.95 27.85 26.07
C GLY A 119 -38.25 28.10 24.60
N HIS A 120 -39.54 28.02 24.23
CA HIS A 120 -40.31 28.91 23.33
C HIS A 120 -39.74 29.41 21.99
N THR A 121 -40.44 29.10 20.88
CA THR A 121 -41.40 30.04 20.26
C THR A 121 -42.26 29.32 19.21
N ASP A 122 -43.57 29.47 19.36
CA ASP A 122 -44.62 29.01 18.46
C ASP A 122 -44.53 29.67 17.08
N SER A 123 -44.78 28.90 16.01
CA SER A 123 -45.38 29.40 14.75
C SER A 123 -45.86 28.25 13.85
N SER A 124 -47.17 27.99 13.98
CA SER A 124 -48.16 27.79 12.90
C SER A 124 -47.84 26.95 11.65
N GLY A 125 -48.62 25.88 11.46
CA GLY A 125 -48.80 25.23 10.15
C GLY A 125 -49.64 23.94 10.17
N SER A 126 -50.96 24.06 10.32
CA SER A 126 -51.98 23.05 9.95
C SER A 126 -52.01 22.93 8.40
N SER A 127 -52.31 21.83 7.68
CA SER A 127 -53.38 20.84 7.86
C SER A 127 -53.26 19.65 6.87
N SER A 128 -53.81 18.48 7.27
CA SER A 128 -54.63 17.48 6.51
C SER A 128 -54.05 16.81 5.24
N SER A 129 -53.69 15.51 5.24
CA SER A 129 -54.50 14.26 5.17
C SER A 129 -54.95 13.83 3.76
N GLY A 130 -54.68 12.58 3.36
CA GLY A 130 -55.46 11.91 2.31
C GLY A 130 -54.81 10.74 1.54
N SER A 131 -54.99 9.52 2.06
CA SER A 131 -55.25 8.24 1.36
C SER A 131 -54.25 7.61 0.36
N SER A 132 -53.70 6.47 0.82
CA SER A 132 -53.66 5.12 0.21
C SER A 132 -54.07 4.89 -1.26
N THR A 133 -53.22 4.14 -1.98
CA THR A 133 -53.54 2.83 -2.62
C THR A 133 -52.26 2.01 -2.88
N PRO A 134 -52.32 0.66 -2.85
CA PRO A 134 -51.19 -0.24 -3.08
C PRO A 134 -51.15 -0.78 -4.53
N THR A 135 -49.97 -1.15 -5.04
CA THR A 135 -49.89 -2.15 -6.14
C THR A 135 -48.48 -2.74 -6.31
N SER A 136 -48.45 -4.08 -6.27
CA SER A 136 -47.62 -5.03 -7.03
C SER A 136 -46.09 -4.91 -7.07
N SER A 137 -45.46 -5.76 -6.24
CA SER A 137 -44.47 -6.80 -6.60
C SER A 137 -43.97 -6.86 -8.06
N SER A 138 -42.64 -6.88 -8.24
CA SER A 138 -41.99 -8.14 -8.66
C SER A 138 -40.56 -8.20 -8.16
N SER A 139 -40.30 -9.24 -7.39
CA SER A 139 -39.01 -9.66 -6.88
C SER A 139 -38.54 -10.76 -7.83
N GLU A 140 -37.70 -10.42 -8.80
CA GLU A 140 -37.05 -11.43 -9.64
C GLU A 140 -35.88 -12.01 -8.82
N SER A 141 -36.23 -12.99 -7.99
CA SER A 141 -35.29 -13.86 -7.30
C SER A 141 -34.89 -14.95 -8.28
N GLU A 142 -33.84 -14.69 -9.06
CA GLU A 142 -33.13 -15.73 -9.80
C GLU A 142 -32.43 -16.62 -8.76
N SER A 143 -33.12 -17.68 -8.34
CA SER A 143 -32.54 -18.78 -7.59
C SER A 143 -31.63 -19.55 -8.54
N GLU A 144 -30.43 -19.00 -8.79
CA GLU A 144 -29.32 -19.76 -9.33
C GLU A 144 -28.97 -20.86 -8.32
N ASP A 145 -29.01 -22.12 -8.76
CA ASP A 145 -28.68 -23.28 -7.94
C ASP A 145 -27.31 -23.05 -7.25
N GLU A 146 -27.28 -23.15 -5.92
CA GLU A 146 -26.04 -23.04 -5.11
C GLU A 146 -24.93 -23.96 -5.66
N ASP A 147 -25.31 -25.06 -6.31
CA ASP A 147 -24.43 -25.98 -7.02
C ASP A 147 -23.75 -25.37 -8.25
N GLU A 148 -24.43 -24.51 -9.01
CA GLU A 148 -23.85 -23.81 -10.16
C GLU A 148 -22.83 -22.75 -9.72
N ARG A 149 -23.14 -22.00 -8.65
CA ARG A 149 -22.21 -21.05 -8.04
C ARG A 149 -20.95 -21.77 -7.52
N LYS A 150 -21.13 -22.91 -6.86
CA LYS A 150 -20.03 -23.75 -6.37
C LYS A 150 -19.19 -24.34 -7.50
N LYS A 151 -19.82 -24.72 -8.62
CA LYS A 151 -19.13 -25.19 -9.82
C LYS A 151 -18.34 -24.08 -10.49
N LYS A 152 -18.91 -22.87 -10.62
CA LYS A 152 -18.21 -21.66 -11.12
C LYS A 152 -17.01 -21.31 -10.23
N MET A 153 -17.17 -21.38 -8.90
CA MET A 153 -16.08 -21.14 -7.95
C MET A 153 -14.93 -22.14 -8.08
N LYS A 154 -15.23 -23.44 -8.27
CA LYS A 154 -14.19 -24.46 -8.50
C LYS A 154 -13.42 -24.25 -9.80
N VAL A 155 -14.11 -23.88 -10.88
CA VAL A 155 -13.47 -23.60 -12.17
C VAL A 155 -12.52 -22.40 -12.05
N LEU A 156 -12.95 -21.34 -11.35
CA LEU A 156 -12.12 -20.16 -11.10
C LEU A 156 -10.91 -20.47 -10.22
N GLU A 157 -11.08 -21.30 -9.19
CA GLU A 157 -9.97 -21.75 -8.33
C GLU A 157 -8.91 -22.53 -9.12
N GLU A 158 -9.35 -23.41 -10.02
CA GLU A 158 -8.46 -24.20 -10.88
C GLU A 158 -7.74 -23.33 -11.93
N GLN A 159 -8.44 -22.32 -12.48
CA GLN A 159 -7.80 -21.30 -13.33
C GLN A 159 -6.74 -20.50 -12.58
N LEU A 160 -7.01 -20.12 -11.32
CA LEU A 160 -6.05 -19.39 -10.48
C LEU A 160 -4.79 -20.24 -10.23
N LYS A 161 -4.96 -21.54 -9.95
CA LYS A 161 -3.87 -22.49 -9.73
C LYS A 161 -3.02 -22.66 -10.98
N LYS A 162 -3.65 -22.75 -12.15
CA LYS A 162 -2.95 -22.84 -13.45
C LYS A 162 -2.15 -21.58 -13.74
N MET A 163 -2.72 -20.39 -13.57
CA MET A 163 -2.02 -19.11 -13.74
C MET A 163 -0.84 -18.98 -12.77
N THR A 164 -1.01 -19.39 -11.51
CA THR A 164 0.05 -19.35 -10.50
C THR A 164 1.21 -20.28 -10.86
N HIS A 165 0.91 -21.48 -11.36
CA HIS A 165 1.92 -22.40 -11.85
C HIS A 165 2.67 -21.84 -13.08
N GLU A 166 1.96 -21.19 -14.00
CA GLU A 166 2.55 -20.54 -15.17
C GLU A 166 3.47 -19.38 -14.81
N LEU A 167 3.07 -18.54 -13.86
CA LEU A 167 3.92 -17.49 -13.27
C LEU A 167 5.19 -18.08 -12.63
N SER A 168 5.06 -19.19 -11.91
CA SER A 168 6.20 -19.90 -11.31
C SER A 168 7.17 -20.44 -12.38
N MET A 169 6.65 -21.01 -13.46
CA MET A 169 7.45 -21.50 -14.59
C MET A 169 8.16 -20.35 -15.32
N LEU A 170 7.47 -19.24 -15.58
CA LEU A 170 8.06 -18.04 -16.19
C LEU A 170 9.15 -17.43 -15.31
N ALA A 171 8.97 -17.42 -13.99
CA ALA A 171 9.97 -16.97 -13.02
C ALA A 171 11.24 -17.85 -13.02
N GLN A 172 11.14 -19.15 -13.31
CA GLN A 172 12.31 -20.02 -13.45
C GLN A 172 13.07 -19.80 -14.79
N VAL A 173 12.40 -19.34 -15.84
CA VAL A 173 13.03 -19.03 -17.13
C VAL A 173 13.86 -17.74 -17.04
N THR A 174 13.44 -16.75 -16.25
CA THR A 174 14.21 -15.51 -16.01
C THR A 174 15.46 -15.74 -15.14
N THR A 175 15.46 -16.76 -14.28
CA THR A 175 16.62 -17.12 -13.43
C THR A 175 17.62 -18.04 -14.15
N LYS A 176 17.20 -18.91 -15.07
CA LYS A 176 18.11 -19.75 -15.89
C LYS A 176 18.99 -18.94 -16.87
N LYS A 177 18.51 -17.78 -17.38
CA LYS A 177 19.36 -16.84 -18.15
C LYS A 177 20.48 -16.19 -17.30
N LYS A 178 20.29 -16.05 -15.98
CA LYS A 178 21.34 -15.56 -15.07
C LYS A 178 22.34 -16.64 -14.64
N VAL A 179 21.95 -17.91 -14.61
CA VAL A 179 22.87 -19.03 -14.27
C VAL A 179 23.83 -19.39 -15.41
N LYS A 180 23.42 -19.27 -16.69
CA LYS A 180 24.32 -19.55 -17.84
C LYS A 180 25.41 -18.47 -18.02
N LYS A 181 25.18 -17.22 -17.56
CA LYS A 181 26.19 -16.15 -17.53
C LYS A 181 27.17 -16.27 -16.34
N LYS A 182 26.77 -16.90 -15.23
CA LYS A 182 27.64 -17.14 -14.06
C LYS A 182 28.55 -18.36 -14.23
N LYS A 183 28.14 -19.41 -14.96
CA LYS A 183 28.96 -20.60 -15.24
C LYS A 183 30.07 -20.39 -16.29
N ARG A 184 29.99 -19.36 -17.14
CA ARG A 184 31.07 -18.99 -18.08
C ARG A 184 32.15 -18.09 -17.47
N ARG A 185 31.91 -17.44 -16.31
CA ARG A 185 32.91 -16.59 -15.63
C ARG A 185 33.75 -17.33 -14.58
N THR A 186 33.31 -18.51 -14.11
CA THR A 186 34.07 -19.30 -13.11
C THR A 186 35.04 -20.32 -13.73
N ARG A 187 34.97 -20.53 -15.05
CA ARG A 187 35.90 -21.41 -15.79
C ARG A 187 37.12 -20.67 -16.38
N SER A 188 37.09 -19.33 -16.38
CA SER A 188 38.23 -18.48 -16.78
C SER A 188 39.10 -18.04 -15.60
N THR A 189 38.61 -18.14 -14.36
CA THR A 189 39.40 -17.83 -13.14
C THR A 189 40.16 -19.04 -12.62
N SER A 190 39.59 -20.25 -12.74
CA SER A 190 40.22 -21.51 -12.33
C SER A 190 41.33 -22.01 -13.27
N LYS A 191 41.57 -21.35 -14.42
CA LYS A 191 42.73 -21.60 -15.28
C LYS A 191 43.88 -20.59 -15.04
N LYS A 192 43.66 -19.54 -14.24
CA LYS A 192 44.67 -18.53 -13.91
C LYS A 192 45.38 -18.83 -12.58
N GLU A 193 44.74 -19.57 -11.68
CA GLU A 193 45.32 -19.90 -10.36
C GLU A 193 46.19 -21.17 -10.35
N LYS A 194 46.23 -21.95 -11.44
CA LYS A 194 47.10 -23.13 -11.56
C LYS A 194 48.41 -22.86 -12.32
N GLU A 195 48.62 -21.63 -12.79
CA GLU A 195 49.88 -21.21 -13.45
C GLU A 195 50.77 -20.29 -12.58
N GLU A 196 50.26 -19.79 -11.44
CA GLU A 196 51.06 -18.99 -10.50
C GLU A 196 51.66 -19.82 -9.35
N SER A 197 51.14 -21.01 -9.04
CA SER A 197 51.69 -21.88 -7.99
C SER A 197 52.89 -22.73 -8.43
N SER A 198 53.31 -22.63 -9.70
CA SER A 198 54.51 -23.32 -10.23
C SER A 198 55.67 -22.35 -10.52
N LYS A 199 55.54 -21.06 -10.16
CA LYS A 199 56.56 -20.02 -10.36
C LYS A 199 57.19 -19.48 -9.07
N SER A 200 56.69 -19.90 -7.90
CA SER A 200 57.21 -19.52 -6.58
C SER A 200 58.34 -20.40 -6.06
N ASP A 201 58.54 -21.60 -6.63
CA ASP A 201 59.59 -22.55 -6.20
C ASP A 201 60.90 -22.46 -7.02
N ILE A 202 61.04 -21.48 -7.93
CA ILE A 202 62.25 -21.28 -8.76
C ILE A 202 62.98 -19.95 -8.43
N LYS A 203 62.48 -19.15 -7.49
CA LYS A 203 63.03 -17.81 -7.19
C LYS A 203 63.59 -17.63 -5.76
N LYS A 204 63.91 -18.74 -5.08
CA LYS A 204 64.45 -18.75 -3.70
C LYS A 204 65.83 -19.43 -3.57
N GLU A 205 66.54 -19.64 -4.68
CA GLU A 205 67.92 -20.19 -4.71
C GLU A 205 68.95 -19.25 -5.39
N LYS A 206 68.63 -17.98 -5.62
CA LYS A 206 69.60 -17.00 -6.13
C LYS A 206 69.38 -15.64 -5.49
N GLU A 207 69.88 -15.48 -4.26
CA GLU A 207 70.49 -14.24 -3.73
C GLU A 207 71.06 -14.49 -2.30
N ASP A 208 71.73 -15.63 -2.12
CA ASP A 208 72.74 -15.85 -1.07
C ASP A 208 74.07 -16.11 -1.79
N ILE A 209 74.66 -15.05 -2.39
CA ILE A 209 76.08 -15.01 -2.68
C ILE A 209 76.60 -13.69 -2.12
N VAL A 210 77.22 -13.84 -0.95
CA VAL A 210 78.19 -12.94 -0.36
C VAL A 210 79.45 -12.94 -1.25
N ASP A 211 79.79 -11.79 -1.82
CA ASP A 211 81.17 -11.29 -1.92
C ASP A 211 81.11 -9.94 -1.18
N GLY A 212 81.76 -9.68 -0.05
CA GLY A 212 83.05 -10.19 0.36
C GLY A 212 84.17 -9.21 0.03
N THR A 213 84.08 -7.90 0.35
CA THR A 213 85.31 -7.07 0.55
C THR A 213 85.10 -5.75 1.32
N SER A 214 85.62 -5.76 2.57
CA SER A 214 86.49 -4.77 3.25
C SER A 214 86.25 -3.25 3.20
N ALA A 215 86.13 -2.63 4.41
CA ALA A 215 87.02 -1.60 5.01
C ALA A 215 86.22 -0.74 6.02
N SER A 216 86.33 -0.94 7.33
CA SER A 216 87.31 -0.34 8.28
C SER A 216 87.25 1.20 8.42
N LEU A 217 86.80 1.68 9.59
CA LEU A 217 87.45 2.64 10.53
C LEU A 217 86.47 3.59 11.27
N MET A 218 86.30 3.29 12.57
CA MET A 218 86.51 4.16 13.75
C MET A 218 85.76 5.50 13.95
N ALA A 219 84.99 5.52 15.05
CA ALA A 219 85.17 6.34 16.27
C ALA A 219 84.27 7.56 16.56
N GLY A 220 83.93 7.65 17.86
CA GLY A 220 83.48 8.84 18.63
C GLY A 220 81.97 8.88 18.88
N GLY A 221 81.45 8.58 20.08
CA GLY A 221 81.53 9.37 21.33
C GLY A 221 80.38 10.39 21.34
N SER A 222 79.52 10.59 22.34
CA SER A 222 79.65 10.53 23.80
C SER A 222 78.27 10.65 24.47
N ASN A 223 78.20 10.20 25.74
CA ASN A 223 77.37 10.66 26.88
C ASN A 223 76.44 11.88 26.67
N ILE A 224 75.23 11.90 27.26
CA ILE A 224 75.02 12.25 28.68
C ILE A 224 73.54 12.12 29.10
N SER A 225 73.34 11.83 30.38
CA SER A 225 72.06 11.75 31.07
C SER A 225 71.53 13.11 31.56
N LEU A 226 70.23 13.11 31.86
CA LEU A 226 69.60 13.62 33.08
C LEU A 226 69.02 15.06 33.13
N ILE A 227 67.91 15.12 33.87
CA ILE A 227 67.17 16.26 34.47
C ILE A 227 66.08 16.84 33.54
N GLY A 228 64.78 16.86 33.86
CA GLY A 228 64.09 16.75 35.15
C GLY A 228 63.65 18.12 35.67
N ASN A 229 62.52 18.62 35.18
CA ASN A 229 61.41 19.26 35.92
C ASN A 229 60.42 19.90 34.95
#